data_AF-A0A315WTM2-F1
#
_entry.id   AF-A0A315WTM2-F1
#
_cell.length_a   1.000
_cell.length_b   1.000
_cell.length_c   1.000
_cell.angle_alpha   90.00
_cell.angle_beta   90.00
_cell.angle_gamma   90.00
#
_symmetry.space_group_name_H-M   'P 1'
#
loop_
_entity.id
_entity.type
_entity.pdbx_description
1 polymer ?
#
loop_
_entity_poly.entity_id
_entity_poly.type
_entity_poly.pdbx_seq_one_letter_code
_entity_poly.pdbx_strand_id
1 'polypeptide(L)'
;MKKATIPEEKRSQSQGDTTTGKPPSKIARVLAYMLNDGSLQRFEAERLGDHCLHSTISSLANGYGLKFQRQLERVPNHWGEPCTVTRYTLPAGERHRASAVLEILCSPLKQRQRVAA
;
A
#
# COMPACT_ATOMS: atom_id res chain seq x y z
N MET A 1 24.72 10.65 -22.22
CA MET A 1 24.52 9.18 -22.08
C MET A 1 23.21 8.81 -22.76
N LYS A 2 23.22 7.88 -23.73
CA LYS A 2 22.00 7.42 -24.42
C LYS A 2 21.27 6.42 -23.51
N LYS A 3 20.03 6.70 -23.11
CA LYS A 3 19.20 5.76 -22.34
C LYS A 3 18.78 4.62 -23.27
N ALA A 4 19.04 3.38 -22.89
CA ALA A 4 18.51 2.21 -23.59
C ALA A 4 17.01 2.07 -23.25
N THR A 5 16.16 2.19 -24.27
CA THR A 5 14.72 1.89 -24.17
C THR A 5 14.54 0.38 -24.31
N ILE A 6 14.07 -0.28 -23.27
CA ILE A 6 13.74 -1.71 -23.32
C ILE A 6 12.39 -1.85 -24.07
N PRO A 7 12.30 -2.69 -25.11
CA PRO A 7 11.04 -2.97 -25.80
C PRO A 7 9.99 -3.53 -24.85
N GLU A 8 8.76 -3.04 -24.98
CA GLU A 8 7.61 -3.34 -24.11
C GLU A 8 7.30 -4.85 -24.05
N GLU A 9 7.66 -5.59 -25.09
CA GLU A 9 7.49 -7.04 -25.24
C GLU A 9 8.28 -7.89 -24.23
N LYS A 10 9.33 -7.34 -23.59
CA LYS A 10 10.13 -8.06 -22.57
C LYS A 10 9.66 -7.86 -21.13
N ARG A 11 8.57 -7.11 -20.89
CA ARG A 11 8.01 -7.02 -19.54
C ARG A 11 7.27 -8.31 -19.19
N SER A 12 7.83 -9.09 -18.26
CA SER A 12 7.16 -10.25 -17.69
C SER A 12 5.79 -9.87 -17.13
N GLN A 13 4.73 -10.31 -17.79
CA GLN A 13 3.38 -10.30 -17.25
C GLN A 13 3.23 -11.55 -16.38
N SER A 14 3.42 -11.39 -15.06
CA SER A 14 3.06 -12.46 -14.12
C SER A 14 1.54 -12.53 -14.03
N GLN A 15 0.92 -13.39 -14.85
CA GLN A 15 -0.50 -13.72 -14.71
C GLN A 15 -0.65 -14.71 -13.56
N GLY A 16 -1.08 -14.21 -12.40
CA GLY A 16 -1.52 -15.06 -11.29
C GLY A 16 -2.88 -15.68 -11.62
N ASP A 17 -3.00 -16.98 -11.39
CA ASP A 17 -4.23 -17.75 -11.56
C ASP A 17 -5.39 -17.15 -10.75
N THR A 18 -6.56 -17.03 -11.38
CA THR A 18 -7.71 -16.23 -10.91
C THR A 18 -8.93 -17.10 -10.60
N THR A 19 -8.73 -18.24 -9.95
CA THR A 19 -9.79 -19.23 -9.65
C THR A 19 -10.51 -19.00 -8.32
N THR A 20 -10.26 -17.90 -7.61
CA THR A 20 -11.06 -17.41 -6.48
C THR A 20 -11.17 -15.89 -6.59
N GLY A 21 -12.25 -15.27 -6.07
CA GLY A 21 -12.50 -13.84 -6.20
C GLY A 21 -11.23 -13.01 -6.00
N LYS A 22 -10.97 -12.06 -6.91
CA LYS A 22 -9.67 -11.37 -7.03
C LYS A 22 -9.18 -10.95 -5.63
N PRO A 23 -8.02 -11.46 -5.17
CA PRO A 23 -7.55 -11.16 -3.83
C PRO A 23 -7.41 -9.65 -3.66
N PRO A 24 -7.71 -9.11 -2.47
CA PRO A 24 -7.60 -7.68 -2.22
C PRO A 24 -6.19 -7.21 -2.58
N SER A 25 -6.10 -6.05 -3.25
CA SER A 25 -4.82 -5.47 -3.62
C SER A 25 -3.92 -5.29 -2.40
N LYS A 26 -2.60 -5.22 -2.59
CA LYS A 26 -1.67 -4.99 -1.47
C LYS A 26 -2.02 -3.72 -0.66
N ILE A 27 -2.52 -2.68 -1.32
CA ILE A 27 -2.95 -1.42 -0.69
C ILE A 27 -4.20 -1.67 0.17
N ALA A 28 -5.17 -2.42 -0.34
CA ALA A 28 -6.38 -2.80 0.39
C ALA A 28 -6.04 -3.62 1.65
N ARG A 29 -5.12 -4.59 1.55
CA ARG A 29 -4.68 -5.40 2.70
C ARG A 29 -4.05 -4.54 3.80
N VAL A 30 -3.15 -3.63 3.45
CA VAL A 30 -2.52 -2.71 4.41
C VAL A 30 -3.57 -1.80 5.06
N LEU A 31 -4.48 -1.23 4.27
CA LEU A 31 -5.52 -0.34 4.81
C LEU A 31 -6.49 -1.07 5.74
N ALA A 32 -6.89 -2.30 5.39
CA ALA A 32 -7.72 -3.14 6.24
C ALA A 32 -7.03 -3.46 7.58
N TYR A 33 -5.74 -3.78 7.56
CA TYR A 33 -4.97 -3.98 8.79
C TYR A 33 -4.93 -2.70 9.64
N MET A 34 -4.64 -1.54 9.04
CA MET A 34 -4.59 -0.26 9.79
C MET A 34 -5.95 0.16 10.35
N LEU A 35 -7.07 -0.24 9.75
CA LEU A 35 -8.40 -0.01 10.31
C LEU A 35 -8.62 -0.80 11.60
N ASN A 36 -8.06 -2.01 11.69
CA ASN A 36 -8.14 -2.87 12.86
C ASN A 36 -7.10 -2.49 13.94
N ASP A 37 -5.81 -2.55 13.60
CA ASP A 37 -4.68 -2.40 14.52
C ASP A 37 -4.19 -0.94 14.68
N GLY A 38 -4.60 -0.04 13.78
CA GLY A 38 -4.33 1.39 13.89
C GLY A 38 -2.96 1.86 13.40
N SER A 39 -1.91 1.03 13.43
CA SER A 39 -0.56 1.46 13.01
C SER A 39 0.29 0.34 12.42
N LEU A 40 1.28 0.71 11.60
CA LEU A 40 2.24 -0.20 10.98
C LEU A 40 3.60 0.47 10.79
N GLN A 41 4.67 -0.31 10.97
CA GLN A 41 6.00 0.00 10.41
C GLN A 41 6.38 -0.99 9.29
N ARG A 42 7.48 -0.72 8.57
CA ARG A 42 7.83 -1.44 7.33
C ARG A 42 7.97 -2.96 7.52
N PHE A 43 8.62 -3.43 8.58
CA PHE A 43 8.83 -4.87 8.80
C PHE A 43 7.54 -5.60 9.20
N GLU A 44 6.59 -4.93 9.87
CA GLU A 44 5.25 -5.46 10.11
C GLU A 44 4.47 -5.56 8.79
N ALA A 45 4.53 -4.52 7.96
CA ALA A 45 3.86 -4.50 6.66
C ALA A 45 4.41 -5.55 5.68
N GLU A 46 5.68 -5.91 5.78
CA GLU A 46 6.27 -7.01 5.01
C GLU A 46 5.57 -8.34 5.27
N ARG A 47 5.12 -8.60 6.52
CA ARG A 47 4.34 -9.81 6.86
C ARG A 47 2.96 -9.83 6.18
N LEU A 48 2.48 -8.66 5.73
CA LEU A 48 1.26 -8.50 4.92
C LEU A 48 1.55 -8.52 3.41
N GLY A 49 2.80 -8.77 3.02
CA GLY A 49 3.27 -8.78 1.64
C GLY A 49 3.40 -7.38 1.03
N ASP A 50 3.63 -6.33 1.83
CA ASP A 50 3.99 -5.00 1.34
C ASP A 50 5.41 -4.60 1.75
N HIS A 51 6.36 -4.77 0.82
CA HIS A 51 7.77 -4.43 1.04
C HIS A 51 8.05 -2.91 0.99
N CYS A 52 7.10 -2.12 0.48
CA CYS A 52 7.28 -0.69 0.23
C CYS A 52 6.22 0.16 0.95
N LEU A 53 6.08 -0.02 2.27
CA LEU A 53 5.07 0.69 3.08
C LEU A 53 5.04 2.20 2.86
N HIS A 54 6.20 2.85 2.73
CA HIS A 54 6.26 4.30 2.52
C HIS A 54 5.55 4.73 1.22
N SER A 55 5.71 3.95 0.15
CA SER A 55 5.02 4.18 -1.12
C SER A 55 3.53 3.90 -1.01
N THR A 56 3.14 2.83 -0.31
CA THR A 56 1.73 2.51 -0.04
C THR A 56 1.03 3.64 0.72
N ILE A 57 1.65 4.14 1.79
CA ILE A 57 1.14 5.28 2.55
C ILE A 57 1.08 6.55 1.69
N SER A 58 2.08 6.79 0.83
CA SER A 58 2.04 7.90 -0.13
C SER A 58 0.87 7.80 -1.10
N SER A 59 0.58 6.60 -1.63
CA SER A 59 -0.59 6.37 -2.49
C SER A 59 -1.91 6.59 -1.73
N LEU A 60 -2.02 6.12 -0.49
CA LEU A 60 -3.19 6.34 0.35
C LEU A 60 -3.40 7.82 0.68
N ALA A 61 -2.32 8.54 1.00
CA ALA A 61 -2.38 9.96 1.36
C ALA A 61 -2.66 10.86 0.16
N ASN A 62 -1.92 10.69 -0.94
CA ASN A 62 -2.03 11.59 -2.09
C ASN A 62 -3.15 11.18 -3.05
N GLY A 63 -3.41 9.87 -3.21
CA GLY A 63 -4.44 9.35 -4.11
C GLY A 63 -5.84 9.35 -3.51
N TYR A 64 -5.96 9.13 -2.19
CA TYR A 64 -7.25 9.02 -1.51
C TYR A 64 -7.47 10.08 -0.42
N GLY A 65 -6.45 10.89 -0.14
CA GLY A 65 -6.51 12.01 0.82
C GLY A 65 -6.52 11.59 2.29
N LEU A 66 -6.11 10.36 2.61
CA LEU A 66 -6.02 9.89 3.99
C LEU A 66 -4.85 10.55 4.72
N LYS A 67 -5.08 10.95 5.97
CA LYS A 67 -4.01 11.51 6.82
C LYS A 67 -3.43 10.44 7.73
N PHE A 68 -2.10 10.39 7.80
CA PHE A 68 -1.37 9.48 8.68
C PHE A 68 -0.45 10.27 9.59
N GLN A 69 -0.44 9.91 10.87
CA GLN A 69 0.62 10.34 11.78
C GLN A 69 1.88 9.55 11.47
N ARG A 70 3.04 10.20 11.61
CA ARG A 70 4.35 9.64 11.30
C ARG A 70 5.24 9.83 12.52
N GLN A 71 5.72 8.73 13.09
CA GLN A 71 6.64 8.75 14.22
C GLN A 71 7.87 7.92 13.90
N LEU A 72 9.05 8.42 14.27
CA LEU A 72 10.29 7.64 14.17
C LEU A 72 10.32 6.63 15.31
N GLU A 73 10.68 5.40 14.98
CA GLU A 73 10.77 4.27 15.89
C GLU A 73 12.11 3.55 15.68
N ARG A 74 12.77 3.16 16.77
CA ARG A 74 13.98 2.36 16.72
C ARG A 74 13.61 0.88 16.82
N VAL A 75 13.98 0.10 15.81
CA VAL A 75 13.73 -1.34 15.73
C VAL A 75 15.05 -2.10 15.82
N PRO A 76 15.16 -3.14 16.67
CA PRO A 76 16.36 -3.96 16.76
C PRO A 76 16.75 -4.54 15.39
N ASN A 77 18.05 -4.64 15.14
CA ASN A 77 18.60 -5.39 14.03
C ASN A 77 19.51 -6.51 14.54
N HIS A 78 19.87 -7.45 13.67
CA HIS A 78 20.69 -8.59 14.05
C HIS A 78 22.19 -8.25 14.19
N TRP A 79 22.62 -7.09 13.70
CA TRP A 79 24.00 -6.64 13.75
C TRP A 79 24.08 -5.14 14.03
N GLY A 80 24.62 -4.76 15.19
CA GLY A 80 24.96 -3.38 15.51
C GLY A 80 23.82 -2.56 16.14
N GLU A 81 23.75 -1.28 15.77
CA GLU A 81 22.80 -0.32 16.36
C GLU A 81 21.39 -0.44 15.75
N PRO A 82 20.32 -0.27 16.55
CA PRO A 82 18.94 -0.33 16.07
C PRO A 82 18.66 0.58 14.87
N CYS A 83 17.92 0.05 13.90
CA CYS A 83 17.49 0.78 12.72
C CYS A 83 16.35 1.74 13.07
N THR A 84 16.39 2.96 12.54
CA THR A 84 15.24 3.88 12.63
C THR A 84 14.27 3.60 11.49
N VAL A 85 13.02 3.35 11.80
CA VAL A 85 11.90 3.23 10.84
C VAL A 85 10.84 4.28 11.15
N THR A 86 9.92 4.49 10.21
CA THR A 86 8.73 5.31 10.44
C THR A 86 7.55 4.40 10.75
N ARG A 87 6.92 4.59 11.92
CA ARG A 87 5.60 4.07 12.22
C ARG A 87 4.55 5.03 11.68
N TYR A 88 3.63 4.47 10.91
CA TYR A 88 2.47 5.17 10.39
C TYR A 88 1.25 4.77 11.20
N THR A 89 0.52 5.76 11.71
CA THR A 89 -0.71 5.53 12.47
C THR A 89 -1.87 6.19 11.75
N LEU A 90 -2.95 5.44 11.57
CA LEU A 90 -4.23 5.94 11.07
C LEU A 90 -5.00 6.56 12.26
N PRO A 91 -5.18 7.90 12.30
CA PRO A 91 -5.91 8.55 13.38
C PRO A 91 -7.37 8.10 13.43
N ALA A 92 -7.97 8.08 14.62
CA ALA A 92 -9.38 7.70 14.78
C ALA A 92 -10.32 8.52 13.88
N GLY A 93 -10.04 9.82 13.70
CA GLY A 93 -10.82 10.71 12.83
C GLY A 93 -10.78 10.35 11.34
N GLU A 94 -9.79 9.58 10.89
CA GLU A 94 -9.66 9.14 9.50
C GLU A 94 -10.30 7.76 9.25
N ARG A 95 -10.73 7.04 10.29
CA ARG A 95 -11.26 5.67 10.17
C ARG A 95 -12.48 5.56 9.26
N HIS A 96 -13.43 6.49 9.37
CA HIS A 96 -14.61 6.51 8.49
C HIS A 96 -14.22 6.65 7.02
N ARG A 97 -13.30 7.58 6.71
CA ARG A 97 -12.80 7.80 5.36
C ARG A 97 -12.01 6.60 4.85
N ALA A 98 -11.16 6.03 5.70
CA ALA A 98 -10.39 4.83 5.38
C ALA A 98 -11.29 3.63 5.07
N SER A 99 -12.40 3.45 5.80
CA SER A 99 -13.39 2.41 5.50
C SER A 99 -14.01 2.59 4.11
N ALA A 100 -14.43 3.81 3.77
CA ALA A 100 -14.96 4.12 2.44
C ALA A 100 -13.93 3.89 1.32
N VAL A 101 -12.66 4.24 1.56
CA VAL A 101 -11.56 3.96 0.63
C VAL A 101 -11.35 2.46 0.47
N LEU A 102 -11.43 1.69 1.56
CA LEU A 102 -11.31 0.24 1.50
C LEU A 102 -12.43 -0.39 0.67
N GLU A 103 -13.67 0.07 0.81
CA GLU A 103 -14.80 -0.37 -0.01
C GLU A 103 -14.55 -0.09 -1.51
N ILE A 104 -14.05 1.09 -1.85
CA ILE A 104 -13.67 1.45 -3.23
C ILE A 104 -12.58 0.51 -3.76
N LEU A 105 -11.58 0.19 -2.94
CA LEU A 105 -10.46 -0.69 -3.31
C LEU A 105 -10.87 -2.17 -3.46
N CYS A 106 -11.88 -2.62 -2.72
CA CYS A 106 -12.37 -3.99 -2.73
C CYS A 106 -13.50 -4.22 -3.75
N SER A 107 -14.19 -3.16 -4.18
CA SER A 107 -15.28 -3.29 -5.14
C SER A 107 -14.74 -3.59 -6.55
N PRO A 108 -15.30 -4.59 -7.26
CA PRO A 108 -14.97 -4.83 -8.66
C PRO A 108 -15.44 -3.62 -9.50
N LEU A 109 -14.49 -2.77 -9.89
CA LEU A 109 -14.64 -1.57 -10.73
C LEU A 109 -15.92 -1.52 -11.59
N LYS A 110 -16.97 -0.82 -11.13
CA LYS A 110 -17.83 -0.07 -12.05
C LYS A 110 -17.14 1.26 -12.37
N GLN A 111 -16.08 1.25 -13.19
CA GLN A 111 -15.60 2.41 -13.97
C GLN A 111 -14.29 2.09 -14.71
N ARG A 112 -14.44 1.61 -15.95
CA ARG A 112 -13.59 2.06 -17.06
C ARG A 112 -14.50 2.85 -18.00
N GLN A 113 -14.80 4.10 -17.65
CA GLN A 113 -15.45 5.00 -18.60
C GLN A 113 -14.70 6.34 -18.62
N ARG A 114 -14.21 6.62 -19.83
CA ARG A 114 -13.84 7.92 -20.41
C ARG A 114 -12.47 8.49 -20.02
N VAL A 115 -11.46 8.06 -20.79
CA VAL A 115 -10.60 9.02 -21.49
C VAL A 115 -10.50 8.56 -22.95
N ALA A 116 -11.51 8.98 -23.73
CA ALA A 116 -11.39 9.10 -25.18
C ALA A 116 -11.80 10.55 -25.46
N ALA A 117 -10.79 11.36 -25.75
CA ALA A 117 -10.89 12.68 -26.35
C ALA A 117 -9.81 12.74 -27.42
#